data_AF-A0A8C4QZY6-F1
#
_entry.id   AF-A0A8C4QZY6-F1
#
_cell.length_a   1.000
_cell.length_b   1.000
_cell.length_c   1.000
_cell.angle_alpha   90.00
_cell.angle_beta   90.00
_cell.angle_gamma   90.00
#
_symmetry.space_group_name_H-M   'P 1'
#
loop_
_entity.id
_entity.type
_entity.pdbx_description
1 polymer ?
#
loop_
_entity_poly.entity_id
_entity_poly.type
_entity_poly.pdbx_seq_one_letter_code
_entity_poly.pdbx_strand_id
1 'polypeptide(L)' 'MSQKDILHVIQKDKLKDISQTSQSPLGTLGATLYTNSRAMGGIFYKVPGKQGVYRLRVGTVSALK' A
#
# COMPACT_ATOMS: atom_id res chain seq x y z
N MET A 1 -0.21 14.19 -3.92
CA MET A 1 0.46 12.89 -4.19
C MET A 1 -0.26 12.21 -5.33
N SER A 2 0.28 12.36 -6.53
CA SER A 2 -0.20 11.75 -7.76
C SER A 2 0.42 10.36 -7.93
N GLN A 3 -0.24 9.48 -8.70
CA GLN A 3 0.34 8.23 -9.16
C GLN A 3 1.71 8.43 -9.83
N LYS A 4 1.89 9.57 -10.52
CA LYS A 4 3.17 9.95 -11.13
C LYS A 4 4.25 10.20 -10.09
N ASP A 5 3.92 10.80 -8.95
CA ASP A 5 4.89 11.07 -7.87
C ASP A 5 5.38 9.77 -7.24
N ILE A 6 4.47 8.81 -7.03
CA ILE A 6 4.79 7.49 -6.48
C ILE A 6 5.68 6.70 -7.43
N LEU A 7 5.35 6.66 -8.73
CA LEU A 7 6.18 6.00 -9.74
C LEU A 7 7.54 6.68 -9.88
N HIS A 8 7.58 8.01 -9.81
CA HIS A 8 8.82 8.77 -9.91
C HIS A 8 9.76 8.47 -8.74
N VAL A 9 9.25 8.36 -7.51
CA VAL A 9 10.05 7.95 -6.33
C VAL A 9 10.53 6.50 -6.48
N ILE A 10 9.68 5.57 -6.92
CA ILE A 10 10.06 4.16 -7.14
C ILE A 10 11.18 4.05 -8.19
N GLN A 11 11.06 4.79 -9.28
CA GLN A 11 12.02 4.79 -10.39
C GLN A 11 13.33 5.52 -10.06
N LYS A 12 13.23 6.70 -9.43
CA LYS A 12 14.37 7.56 -9.07
C LYS A 12 15.23 6.94 -7.98
N ASP A 13 14.60 6.45 -6.92
CA ASP A 13 15.33 5.90 -5.76
C ASP A 13 15.72 4.44 -5.98
N LYS A 14 15.44 3.89 -7.18
CA LYS A 14 15.57 2.46 -7.52
C LYS A 14 15.07 1.59 -6.37
N LEU A 15 13.92 1.96 -5.81
CA LEU A 15 13.26 1.27 -4.70
C LEU A 15 12.82 -0.11 -5.21
N LYS A 16 13.79 -1.01 -5.30
CA LYS A 16 13.63 -2.45 -5.44
C LYS A 16 13.45 -2.94 -4.01
N ASP A 17 12.29 -3.49 -3.68
CA ASP A 17 12.11 -4.17 -2.40
C ASP A 17 13.10 -5.35 -2.31
N ILE A 18 14.16 -5.19 -1.52
CA ILE A 18 15.07 -6.28 -1.13
C ILE A 18 15.43 -6.24 0.36
N SER A 19 14.97 -5.25 1.12
CA SER A 19 15.34 -5.11 2.53
C SER A 19 14.11 -5.26 3.41
N GLN A 20 14.13 -6.27 4.28
CA GLN A 20 13.13 -6.52 5.33
C GLN A 20 13.07 -5.41 6.41
N THR A 21 13.46 -4.17 6.08
CA THR A 21 13.45 -3.05 7.02
C THR A 21 12.14 -2.28 6.95
N SER A 22 11.43 -2.24 8.09
CA SER A 22 10.21 -1.47 8.31
C SER A 22 10.41 0.05 8.19
N GLN A 23 11.65 0.54 8.00
CA GLN A 23 11.98 1.96 7.93
C GLN A 23 12.09 2.52 6.50
N SER A 24 11.95 1.69 5.45
CA SER A 24 11.94 2.19 4.07
C SER A 24 10.59 2.82 3.69
N PRO A 25 10.51 3.73 2.71
CA PRO A 25 9.23 4.28 2.23
C PRO A 25 8.25 3.20 1.74
N LEU A 26 8.75 2.15 1.06
CA LEU A 26 7.94 1.01 0.64
C LEU A 26 7.50 0.15 1.82
N GLY A 27 8.39 -0.11 2.78
CA GLY A 27 8.06 -0.81 4.02
C GLY A 27 7.03 -0.06 4.85
N THR A 28 7.14 1.27 4.94
CA THR A 28 6.19 2.15 5.63
C THR A 28 4.82 2.14 4.95
N LEU A 29 4.78 2.20 3.61
CA LEU A 29 3.55 2.05 2.84
C LEU A 29 2.92 0.66 3.07
N GLY A 30 3.73 -0.40 3.02
CA GLY A 30 3.30 -1.77 3.26
C GLY A 30 2.70 -1.96 4.66
N ALA A 31 3.34 -1.39 5.69
CA ALA A 31 2.83 -1.39 7.06
C ALA A 31 1.53 -0.59 7.21
N THR A 32 1.43 0.55 6.54
CA THR A 32 0.20 1.37 6.55
C THR A 32 -0.97 0.62 5.91
N LEU A 33 -0.76 -0.01 4.76
CA LEU A 33 -1.77 -0.83 4.08
C LEU A 33 -2.16 -2.06 4.90
N TYR A 34 -1.18 -2.71 5.54
CA TYR A 34 -1.41 -3.84 6.44
C TYR A 34 -2.31 -3.43 7.61
N THR A 35 -1.96 -2.36 8.32
CA THR A 35 -2.72 -1.84 9.46
C THR A 35 -4.14 -1.46 9.05
N ASN A 36 -4.32 -0.75 7.92
CA ASN A 36 -5.65 -0.42 7.42
C ASN A 36 -6.48 -1.67 7.08
N SER A 37 -5.85 -2.68 6.45
CA SER A 37 -6.56 -3.90 6.03
C SER A 37 -7.09 -4.75 7.18
N ARG A 38 -6.52 -4.61 8.38
CA ARG A 38 -6.91 -5.34 9.60
C ARG A 38 -7.95 -4.61 10.45
N ALA A 39 -8.15 -3.32 10.22
CA ALA A 39 -9.17 -2.57 10.94
C ALA A 39 -10.57 -3.08 10.56
N MET A 40 -11.48 -3.18 11.54
CA MET A 40 -12.91 -3.38 11.25
C MET A 40 -13.41 -2.18 10.43
N GLY A 41 -13.97 -2.43 9.25
CA GLY A 41 -14.31 -1.37 8.29
C GLY A 41 -13.15 -0.86 7.44
N GLY A 42 -11.98 -1.51 7.48
CA GLY A 42 -10.84 -1.20 6.64
C GLY A 42 -11.21 -1.21 5.14
N ILE A 43 -10.73 -0.21 4.41
CA ILE A 43 -11.04 -0.04 2.99
C ILE A 43 -10.11 -0.86 2.10
N PHE A 44 -8.99 -1.34 2.62
CA PHE A 44 -8.08 -2.24 1.92
C PHE A 44 -8.26 -3.71 2.36
N TYR A 45 -7.89 -4.64 1.49
CA TYR A 45 -7.75 -6.06 1.83
C TYR A 45 -6.47 -6.62 1.19
N LYS A 46 -5.84 -7.58 1.88
CA LYS A 46 -4.67 -8.30 1.36
C LYS A 46 -5.10 -9.26 0.25
N VAL A 47 -4.40 -9.26 -0.88
CA VAL A 47 -4.66 -10.20 -1.95
C VAL A 47 -4.10 -11.58 -1.58
N PRO A 48 -4.93 -12.64 -1.52
CA PRO A 48 -4.45 -13.99 -1.26
C PRO A 48 -3.41 -14.42 -2.31
N GLY A 49 -2.35 -15.09 -1.86
CA GLY A 49 -1.28 -15.57 -2.75
C GLY A 49 -0.32 -14.50 -3.30
N LYS A 50 -0.47 -13.21 -2.92
CA LYS A 50 0.47 -12.15 -3.29
C LYS A 50 1.00 -11.40 -2.06
N GLN A 51 2.30 -11.48 -1.82
CA GLN A 51 2.94 -10.78 -0.70
C GLN A 51 3.00 -9.27 -0.95
N GLY A 52 2.67 -8.47 0.05
CA GLY A 52 2.72 -7.00 -0.04
C GLY A 52 1.67 -6.35 -0.93
N VAL A 53 0.79 -7.12 -1.58
CA VAL A 53 -0.23 -6.59 -2.49
C VAL A 53 -1.57 -6.42 -1.76
N TYR A 54 -2.07 -5.20 -1.77
CA TYR A 54 -3.36 -4.82 -1.20
C TYR A 54 -4.26 -4.24 -2.27
N ARG A 55 -5.58 -4.43 -2.12
CA ARG A 55 -6.61 -3.91 -3.02
C ARG A 55 -7.64 -3.12 -2.22
N LEU A 56 -8.24 -2.13 -2.88
CA LEU A 56 -9.35 -1.36 -2.34
C LEU A 56 -10.65 -2.17 -2.45
N ARG A 57 -11.47 -2.13 -1.41
CA ARG A 57 -12.83 -2.70 -1.41
C ARG A 57 -13.72 -1.79 -2.26
N VAL A 58 -14.26 -2.34 -3.34
CA VAL A 58 -15.22 -1.62 -4.18
C VAL A 58 -16.52 -1.51 -3.40
N GLY A 59 -16.97 -0.29 -3.11
CA GLY A 59 -18.17 0.00 -2.32
C GLY A 59 -17.95 0.98 -1.16
N THR A 60 -16.76 0.99 -0.54
CA THR A 60 -16.43 1.94 0.54
C THR A 60 -16.06 3.33 0.02
N VAL A 61 -15.55 3.44 -1.20
CA VAL A 61 -15.12 4.72 -1.80
C VAL A 61 -16.31 5.63 -2.11
N SER A 62 -17.46 5.05 -2.45
CA SER A 62 -18.69 5.82 -2.70
C SER A 62 -19.25 6.49 -1.44
N ALA A 63 -18.82 6.06 -0.24
CA ALA A 63 -19.23 6.61 1.04
C ALA A 63 -18.26 7.68 1.59
N LEU A 64 -17.15 7.96 0.90
CA LEU A 64 -16.15 8.96 1.27
C LEU A 64 -16.32 10.29 0.49
N LYS A 65 -17.49 10.51 -0.11
CA LYS A 65 -17.82 11.68 -0.92
C LYS A 65 -18.68 12.66 -0.13
#